data_AF-B7K362-F1
#
_entry.id   AF-B7K362-F1
#
_cell.length_a   1.000
_cell.length_b   1.000
_cell.length_c   1.000
_cell.angle_alpha   90.00
_cell.angle_beta   90.00
_cell.angle_gamma   90.00
#
_symmetry.space_group_name_H-M   'P 1'
#
loop_
_entity.id
_entity.type
_entity.pdbx_description
1 polymer ?
#
loop_
_entity_poly.entity_id
_entity_poly.type
_entity_poly.pdbx_seq_one_letter_code
_entity_poly.pdbx_strand_id
1 'polypeptide(L)'
;MSLLLSIILTLQLALGLPFEFNSLAPNMIAQTIDELPKDEICLTSNETLDSVRKNLIKTLEITQQKYPNIFNQTQQVELETILGDLKNETIRNEKINLDNLKTLVQPIITQSGNSAKVALQLESLYQIIPTITKFKNIILLGKEAKSRYPCLSYNIPHLIEDHHSKTTVINPKNFTQMDLDFLSWQSFIALNWPADSLGNPLKSEIIGNDLTSPRVWEFYKNVKKVFINPDPQNKDNPFHQLSSTFLDQPTVPKACQGWLNNQVIASIQNRQIKVLSLSVNDQETTQSANILQAIPEVPLIDKDKNYVLYEDVINEDEFNYIRDNKLYDADYQFNIKEIDFPASSETNLGAMEIRAAWRIIPQNMPTNQQKRYYTQNALIYVPAKYTQNNQTICQIQKVGLIGFHIVRRMKYQPQWVWSTFEQVDNAPQQQAISTNLDSEKFSFWQPDCQKDKFGLDCVPNHEPEADYQHFLYCSSSQGATDQVDKNCLFTWSSEPPYASQFQPTQVESINLIQPNKIVLGNNQDWQELLKKIVDQKSCSNSQENCHSVWQYYQLVGTQWRQASPNLTENLYTDFSPIQPFELTNTVMETYRQKASCVKCHATAQTAGLSKKPANFSFLLRSAKSAK
;
A
#
# COMPACT_ATOMS: atom_id res chain seq x y z
N MET A 1 -30.50 -34.71 -14.12
CA MET A 1 -29.20 -35.39 -14.26
C MET A 1 -28.85 -36.25 -13.04
N SER A 2 -28.80 -35.72 -11.82
CA SER A 2 -28.48 -36.49 -10.59
C SER A 2 -29.44 -37.67 -10.31
N LEU A 3 -30.76 -37.49 -10.50
CA LEU A 3 -31.75 -38.56 -10.31
C LEU A 3 -31.66 -39.65 -11.39
N LEU A 4 -31.26 -39.28 -12.62
CA LEU A 4 -31.07 -40.20 -13.73
C LEU A 4 -29.82 -41.07 -13.52
N LEU A 5 -28.75 -40.47 -13.00
CA LEU A 5 -27.51 -41.17 -12.64
C LEU A 5 -27.74 -42.18 -11.50
N SER A 6 -28.57 -41.83 -10.52
CA SER A 6 -28.95 -42.69 -9.40
C SER A 6 -29.71 -43.94 -9.88
N ILE A 7 -30.69 -43.77 -10.77
CA ILE A 7 -31.51 -44.87 -11.33
C ILE A 7 -30.67 -45.79 -12.22
N ILE A 8 -29.74 -45.23 -13.01
CA ILE A 8 -28.83 -46.01 -13.86
C ILE A 8 -27.85 -46.83 -13.01
N LEU A 9 -27.31 -46.26 -11.92
CA LEU A 9 -26.45 -46.99 -10.98
C LEU A 9 -27.21 -48.12 -10.27
N THR A 10 -28.47 -47.89 -9.87
CA THR A 10 -29.27 -48.93 -9.19
C THR A 10 -29.64 -50.08 -10.14
N LEU A 11 -29.96 -49.79 -11.40
CA LEU A 11 -30.21 -50.83 -12.41
C LEU A 11 -28.95 -51.62 -12.78
N GLN A 12 -27.79 -50.98 -12.88
CA GLN A 12 -26.53 -51.66 -13.21
C GLN A 12 -26.03 -52.57 -12.08
N LEU A 13 -26.21 -52.15 -10.82
CA LEU A 13 -25.91 -52.97 -9.64
C LEU A 13 -26.87 -54.16 -9.49
N ALA A 14 -28.13 -54.02 -9.88
CA ALA A 14 -29.11 -55.11 -9.85
C ALA A 14 -28.87 -56.17 -10.94
N LEU A 15 -28.18 -55.81 -12.04
CA LEU A 15 -27.95 -56.67 -13.20
C LEU A 15 -26.52 -57.24 -13.31
N GLY A 16 -25.59 -56.85 -12.42
CA GLY A 16 -24.27 -57.47 -12.30
C GLY A 16 -23.33 -57.24 -13.49
N LEU A 17 -23.42 -56.09 -14.17
CA LEU A 17 -22.55 -55.78 -15.31
C LEU A 17 -21.22 -55.10 -14.87
N PRO A 18 -20.07 -55.43 -15.49
CA PRO A 18 -18.76 -54.86 -15.13
C PRO A 18 -18.58 -53.40 -15.59
N PHE A 19 -17.76 -52.66 -14.85
CA PHE A 19 -17.49 -51.23 -15.00
C PHE A 19 -16.23 -50.99 -15.85
N GLU A 20 -16.31 -50.25 -16.96
CA GLU A 20 -15.13 -49.75 -17.70
C GLU A 20 -15.06 -48.22 -17.60
N PHE A 21 -14.01 -47.71 -16.95
CA PHE A 21 -13.67 -46.29 -16.96
C PHE A 21 -12.79 -45.99 -18.18
N ASN A 22 -13.35 -45.34 -19.20
CA ASN A 22 -12.56 -44.90 -20.33
C ASN A 22 -11.57 -43.78 -19.95
N SER A 23 -10.35 -43.93 -20.45
CA SER A 23 -9.13 -43.16 -20.20
C SER A 23 -9.15 -41.78 -20.87
N LEU A 24 -9.37 -40.69 -20.12
CA LEU A 24 -9.12 -39.32 -20.59
C LEU A 24 -8.99 -38.37 -19.38
N ALA A 25 -7.87 -38.40 -18.66
CA ALA A 25 -7.58 -37.43 -17.58
C ALA A 25 -6.14 -37.42 -16.99
N PRO A 26 -5.28 -38.48 -17.05
CA PRO A 26 -4.08 -38.49 -16.19
C PRO A 26 -2.97 -37.51 -16.62
N ASN A 27 -2.83 -37.22 -17.92
CA ASN A 27 -1.63 -36.57 -18.44
C ASN A 27 -1.64 -35.02 -18.42
N MET A 28 -2.74 -34.37 -18.00
CA MET A 28 -2.78 -32.92 -17.81
C MET A 28 -2.60 -32.47 -16.35
N ILE A 29 -2.52 -33.41 -15.40
CA ILE A 29 -2.66 -33.11 -13.97
C ILE A 29 -1.32 -33.23 -13.23
N ALA A 30 -0.32 -33.90 -13.81
CA ALA A 30 0.98 -34.14 -13.17
C ALA A 30 1.94 -32.93 -13.16
N GLN A 31 1.59 -31.81 -13.79
CA GLN A 31 2.47 -30.63 -13.90
C GLN A 31 2.06 -29.45 -13.02
N THR A 32 1.05 -29.56 -12.16
CA THR A 32 0.41 -28.36 -11.55
C THR A 32 0.53 -28.27 -10.02
N ILE A 33 1.31 -29.14 -9.37
CA ILE A 33 1.41 -29.17 -7.90
C ILE A 33 2.57 -28.29 -7.35
N ASP A 34 3.55 -27.89 -8.15
CA ASP A 34 4.76 -27.18 -7.67
C ASP A 34 4.66 -25.63 -7.63
N GLU A 35 3.49 -25.04 -7.87
CA GLU A 35 3.36 -23.58 -8.04
C GLU A 35 2.21 -22.97 -7.22
N LEU A 36 2.23 -23.15 -5.90
CA LEU A 36 1.69 -22.14 -5.00
C LEU A 36 2.89 -21.43 -4.37
N PRO A 37 3.06 -20.11 -4.54
CA PRO A 37 4.14 -19.41 -3.85
C PRO A 37 3.92 -19.54 -2.35
N LYS A 38 4.94 -20.03 -1.65
CA LYS A 38 4.95 -20.36 -0.22
C LYS A 38 4.74 -19.16 0.72
N ASP A 39 4.48 -17.99 0.15
CA ASP A 39 4.69 -16.66 0.73
C ASP A 39 3.43 -15.76 0.72
N GLU A 40 2.26 -16.28 0.31
CA GLU A 40 1.03 -15.48 0.13
C GLU A 40 -0.15 -15.91 1.02
N ILE A 41 -0.98 -14.95 1.45
CA ILE A 41 -2.24 -15.19 2.18
C ILE A 41 -3.41 -14.55 1.41
N CYS A 42 -4.34 -15.34 0.87
CA CYS A 42 -5.41 -14.86 -0.02
C CYS A 42 -6.82 -14.98 0.57
N LEU A 43 -7.75 -14.10 0.18
CA LEU A 43 -9.18 -14.34 0.37
C LEU A 43 -9.67 -15.44 -0.57
N THR A 44 -10.32 -16.47 -0.04
CA THR A 44 -11.04 -17.48 -0.83
C THR A 44 -12.54 -17.36 -0.57
N SER A 45 -13.37 -17.47 -1.62
CA SER A 45 -14.84 -17.29 -1.58
C SER A 45 -15.54 -18.08 -0.46
N ASN A 46 -16.39 -17.38 0.34
CA ASN A 46 -17.46 -17.77 1.29
C ASN A 46 -17.50 -19.09 2.09
N GLU A 47 -16.63 -20.06 1.83
CA GLU A 47 -16.31 -21.14 2.74
C GLU A 47 -14.81 -21.11 2.96
N THR A 48 -14.40 -20.67 4.15
CA THR A 48 -12.98 -20.62 4.50
C THR A 48 -12.38 -22.02 4.33
N LEU A 49 -11.16 -22.08 3.80
CA LEU A 49 -10.37 -23.31 3.74
C LEU A 49 -10.31 -23.98 5.13
N ASP A 50 -10.32 -23.18 6.20
CA ASP A 50 -10.47 -23.61 7.59
C ASP A 50 -11.80 -24.31 7.91
N SER A 51 -12.92 -23.82 7.38
CA SER A 51 -14.23 -24.48 7.54
C SER A 51 -14.24 -25.86 6.89
N VAL A 52 -13.66 -25.97 5.69
CA VAL A 52 -13.57 -27.24 4.97
C VAL A 52 -12.55 -28.18 5.62
N ARG A 53 -11.42 -27.64 6.11
CA ARG A 53 -10.41 -28.37 6.91
C ARG A 53 -11.03 -28.92 8.20
N LYS A 54 -11.76 -28.11 8.97
CA LYS A 54 -12.45 -28.53 10.20
C LYS A 54 -13.51 -29.60 9.93
N ASN A 55 -14.28 -29.45 8.86
CA ASN A 55 -15.26 -30.47 8.45
C ASN A 55 -14.59 -31.77 7.99
N LEU A 56 -13.44 -31.71 7.31
CA LEU A 56 -12.68 -32.87 6.89
C LEU A 56 -12.11 -33.62 8.10
N ILE A 57 -11.49 -32.92 9.05
CA ILE A 57 -11.01 -33.49 10.33
C ILE A 57 -12.15 -34.21 11.04
N LYS A 58 -13.27 -33.51 11.26
CA LYS A 58 -14.44 -34.07 11.94
C LYS A 58 -14.97 -35.32 11.25
N THR A 59 -15.03 -35.31 9.91
CA THR A 59 -15.51 -36.46 9.14
C THR A 59 -14.56 -37.65 9.24
N LEU A 60 -13.24 -37.42 9.16
CA LEU A 60 -12.22 -38.47 9.27
C LEU A 60 -12.20 -39.09 10.67
N GLU A 61 -12.28 -38.28 11.73
CA GLU A 61 -12.36 -38.76 13.12
C GLU A 61 -13.61 -39.58 13.39
N ILE A 62 -14.79 -39.11 12.95
CA ILE A 62 -16.04 -39.86 13.08
C ILE A 62 -15.95 -41.20 12.34
N THR A 63 -15.31 -41.21 11.17
CA THR A 63 -15.14 -42.43 10.36
C THR A 63 -14.21 -43.42 11.06
N GLN A 64 -13.08 -42.95 11.61
CA GLN A 64 -12.15 -43.78 12.39
C GLN A 64 -12.83 -44.36 13.63
N GLN A 65 -13.61 -43.55 14.37
CA GLN A 65 -14.30 -43.97 15.59
C GLN A 65 -15.43 -44.97 15.30
N LYS A 66 -16.25 -44.70 14.29
CA LYS A 66 -17.44 -45.50 13.98
C LYS A 66 -17.08 -46.80 13.26
N TYR A 67 -15.94 -46.84 12.57
CA TYR A 67 -15.53 -47.98 11.74
C TYR A 67 -14.02 -48.27 11.85
N PRO A 68 -13.53 -48.70 13.02
CA PRO A 68 -12.09 -48.88 13.27
C PRO A 68 -11.43 -49.94 12.37
N ASN A 69 -12.21 -50.88 11.82
CA ASN A 69 -11.70 -51.98 11.00
C ASN A 69 -11.73 -51.69 9.48
N ILE A 70 -12.06 -50.47 9.06
CA ILE A 70 -12.05 -50.08 7.63
C ILE A 70 -10.63 -49.96 7.09
N PHE A 71 -9.72 -49.42 7.90
CA PHE A 71 -8.34 -49.19 7.52
C PHE A 71 -7.48 -50.34 8.05
N ASN A 72 -6.62 -50.89 7.21
CA ASN A 72 -5.58 -51.80 7.68
C ASN A 72 -4.54 -51.05 8.54
N GLN A 73 -3.66 -51.77 9.24
CA GLN A 73 -2.70 -51.15 10.16
C GLN A 73 -1.83 -50.05 9.50
N THR A 74 -1.38 -50.25 8.25
CA THR A 74 -0.61 -49.26 7.51
C THR A 74 -1.45 -48.02 7.19
N GLN A 75 -2.71 -48.22 6.77
CA GLN A 75 -3.64 -47.13 6.48
C GLN A 75 -4.08 -46.38 7.74
N GLN A 76 -4.15 -47.03 8.91
CA GLN A 76 -4.42 -46.35 10.17
C GLN A 76 -3.29 -45.39 10.55
N VAL A 77 -2.03 -45.82 10.41
CA VAL A 77 -0.86 -44.95 10.65
C VAL A 77 -0.84 -43.76 9.69
N GLU A 78 -1.20 -43.98 8.42
CA GLU A 78 -1.29 -42.93 7.41
C GLU A 78 -2.44 -41.96 7.71
N LEU A 79 -3.60 -42.46 8.14
CA LEU A 79 -4.74 -41.64 8.57
C LEU A 79 -4.42 -40.79 9.80
N GLU A 80 -3.73 -41.35 10.79
CA GLU A 80 -3.29 -40.63 11.99
C GLU A 80 -2.27 -39.54 11.67
N THR A 81 -1.37 -39.81 10.72
CA THR A 81 -0.42 -38.82 10.19
C THR A 81 -1.18 -37.67 9.51
N ILE A 82 -2.13 -37.98 8.63
CA ILE A 82 -2.97 -36.99 7.93
C ILE A 82 -3.81 -36.17 8.92
N LEU A 83 -4.41 -36.81 9.93
CA LEU A 83 -5.15 -36.12 10.99
C LEU A 83 -4.24 -35.24 11.84
N GLY A 84 -3.01 -35.68 12.13
CA GLY A 84 -1.99 -34.89 12.81
C GLY A 84 -1.62 -33.63 12.01
N ASP A 85 -1.37 -33.79 10.72
CA ASP A 85 -1.06 -32.68 9.82
C ASP A 85 -2.25 -31.72 9.66
N LEU A 86 -3.46 -32.25 9.50
CA LEU A 86 -4.69 -31.47 9.43
C LEU A 86 -5.02 -30.76 10.75
N LYS A 87 -4.67 -31.29 11.92
CA LYS A 87 -4.91 -30.62 13.22
C LYS A 87 -3.82 -29.63 13.59
N ASN A 88 -2.63 -29.74 13.00
CA ASN A 88 -1.54 -28.84 13.29
C ASN A 88 -1.70 -27.53 12.50
N GLU A 89 -2.21 -26.50 13.17
CA GLU A 89 -2.47 -25.18 12.57
C GLU A 89 -1.20 -24.49 12.03
N THR A 90 0.00 -24.92 12.44
CA THR A 90 1.28 -24.39 11.92
C THR A 90 1.79 -25.09 10.66
N ILE A 91 1.19 -26.20 10.23
CA ILE A 91 1.57 -26.91 9.00
C ILE A 91 0.89 -26.26 7.80
N ARG A 92 1.70 -25.70 6.88
CA ARG A 92 1.24 -25.14 5.60
C ARG A 92 0.57 -26.24 4.75
N ASN A 93 -0.50 -25.91 4.03
CA ASN A 93 -1.37 -26.84 3.30
C ASN A 93 -0.63 -27.79 2.33
N GLU A 94 0.54 -27.40 1.82
CA GLU A 94 1.38 -28.19 0.91
C GLU A 94 2.03 -29.43 1.57
N LYS A 95 2.13 -29.49 2.91
CA LYS A 95 2.63 -30.67 3.62
C LYS A 95 1.60 -31.78 3.76
N ILE A 96 0.31 -31.46 3.55
CA ILE A 96 -0.75 -32.46 3.54
C ILE A 96 -0.61 -33.23 2.22
N ASN A 97 -0.03 -34.43 2.26
CA ASN A 97 0.15 -35.26 1.09
C ASN A 97 -1.21 -35.75 0.56
N LEU A 98 -1.79 -35.01 -0.38
CA LEU A 98 -3.11 -35.30 -0.97
C LEU A 98 -3.14 -36.59 -1.81
N ASP A 99 -1.99 -37.05 -2.30
CA ASP A 99 -1.88 -38.32 -3.01
C ASP A 99 -1.93 -39.52 -2.07
N ASN A 100 -1.42 -39.39 -0.84
CA ASN A 100 -1.65 -40.36 0.23
C ASN A 100 -3.15 -40.47 0.59
N LEU A 101 -3.87 -39.35 0.57
CA LEU A 101 -5.31 -39.29 0.83
C LEU A 101 -6.14 -40.06 -0.23
N LYS A 102 -5.72 -40.04 -1.51
CA LYS A 102 -6.29 -40.90 -2.56
C LYS A 102 -5.95 -42.37 -2.34
N THR A 103 -4.71 -42.65 -1.95
CA THR A 103 -4.20 -44.01 -1.70
C THR A 103 -4.90 -44.67 -0.52
N LEU A 104 -5.40 -43.87 0.43
CA LEU A 104 -6.26 -44.31 1.54
C LEU A 104 -7.66 -44.75 1.08
N VAL A 105 -8.23 -44.06 0.09
CA VAL A 105 -9.63 -44.22 -0.37
C VAL A 105 -9.77 -45.29 -1.46
N GLN A 106 -8.79 -45.38 -2.37
CA GLN A 106 -8.83 -46.25 -3.54
C GLN A 106 -8.98 -47.75 -3.24
N PRO A 107 -8.31 -48.33 -2.21
CA PRO A 107 -8.41 -49.75 -1.88
C PRO A 107 -9.77 -50.15 -1.29
N ILE A 108 -10.46 -49.21 -0.62
CA ILE A 108 -11.78 -49.46 -0.01
C ILE A 108 -12.84 -49.63 -1.12
N ILE A 109 -12.66 -48.96 -2.26
CA ILE A 109 -13.53 -49.08 -3.44
C ILE A 109 -13.33 -50.45 -4.13
N THR A 110 -12.10 -51.00 -4.11
CA THR A 110 -11.73 -52.20 -4.86
C THR A 110 -11.92 -53.53 -4.10
N GLN A 111 -12.00 -53.54 -2.76
CA GLN A 111 -12.17 -54.77 -1.97
C GLN A 111 -13.64 -55.20 -1.71
N SER A 112 -14.61 -54.63 -2.43
CA SER A 112 -16.04 -54.78 -2.11
C SER A 112 -16.72 -56.04 -2.71
N GLY A 113 -16.21 -57.22 -2.35
CA GLY A 113 -16.81 -58.52 -2.74
C GLY A 113 -17.97 -59.02 -1.86
N ASN A 114 -18.42 -58.27 -0.84
CA ASN A 114 -19.45 -58.75 0.10
C ASN A 114 -20.45 -57.64 0.50
N SER A 115 -21.68 -57.75 -0.03
CA SER A 115 -22.62 -56.64 -0.24
C SER A 115 -23.24 -56.01 1.02
N ALA A 116 -23.18 -56.64 2.20
CA ALA A 116 -23.76 -56.07 3.43
C ALA A 116 -22.78 -55.21 4.26
N LYS A 117 -21.49 -55.56 4.29
CA LYS A 117 -20.44 -54.73 4.95
C LYS A 117 -20.07 -53.51 4.10
N VAL A 118 -20.14 -53.66 2.78
CA VAL A 118 -19.82 -52.64 1.78
C VAL A 118 -20.84 -51.50 1.78
N ALA A 119 -22.13 -51.74 2.04
CA ALA A 119 -23.14 -50.69 2.11
C ALA A 119 -22.88 -49.68 3.26
N LEU A 120 -22.43 -50.18 4.42
CA LEU A 120 -22.05 -49.34 5.58
C LEU A 120 -20.70 -48.63 5.38
N GLN A 121 -19.76 -49.23 4.64
CA GLN A 121 -18.48 -48.60 4.27
C GLN A 121 -18.64 -47.54 3.17
N LEU A 122 -19.61 -47.71 2.26
CA LEU A 122 -19.90 -46.77 1.17
C LEU A 122 -20.62 -45.50 1.67
N GLU A 123 -21.52 -45.58 2.66
CA GLU A 123 -22.21 -44.39 3.20
C GLU A 123 -21.24 -43.35 3.82
N SER A 124 -20.18 -43.81 4.49
CA SER A 124 -19.16 -42.93 5.07
C SER A 124 -18.21 -42.35 4.02
N LEU A 125 -17.81 -43.15 3.03
CA LEU A 125 -17.05 -42.68 1.86
C LEU A 125 -17.85 -41.67 1.02
N TYR A 126 -19.17 -41.82 0.92
CA TYR A 126 -20.05 -40.88 0.22
C TYR A 126 -20.12 -39.50 0.90
N GLN A 127 -19.78 -39.40 2.19
CA GLN A 127 -19.67 -38.13 2.92
C GLN A 127 -18.26 -37.51 2.81
N ILE A 128 -17.23 -38.37 2.73
CA ILE A 128 -15.82 -37.97 2.63
C ILE A 128 -15.46 -37.47 1.21
N ILE A 129 -15.89 -38.19 0.16
CA ILE A 129 -15.53 -37.90 -1.23
C ILE A 129 -15.98 -36.51 -1.69
N PRO A 130 -17.22 -36.05 -1.42
CA PRO A 130 -17.63 -34.69 -1.75
C PRO A 130 -16.80 -33.64 -1.00
N THR A 131 -16.44 -33.90 0.26
CA THR A 131 -15.64 -32.99 1.09
C THR A 131 -14.20 -32.89 0.61
N ILE A 132 -13.57 -34.00 0.25
CA ILE A 132 -12.22 -34.04 -0.36
C ILE A 132 -12.23 -33.38 -1.74
N THR A 133 -13.24 -33.70 -2.56
CA THR A 133 -13.41 -33.09 -3.89
C THR A 133 -13.62 -31.59 -3.77
N LYS A 134 -14.38 -31.14 -2.78
CA LYS A 134 -14.59 -29.73 -2.45
C LYS A 134 -13.31 -29.06 -1.94
N PHE A 135 -12.53 -29.70 -1.07
CA PHE A 135 -11.24 -29.20 -0.60
C PHE A 135 -10.24 -29.06 -1.76
N LYS A 136 -10.13 -30.07 -2.62
CA LYS A 136 -9.31 -30.04 -3.85
C LYS A 136 -9.79 -28.97 -4.83
N ASN A 137 -11.10 -28.83 -5.02
CA ASN A 137 -11.68 -27.80 -5.87
C ASN A 137 -11.46 -26.41 -5.28
N ILE A 138 -11.46 -26.22 -3.96
CA ILE A 138 -11.11 -24.94 -3.33
C ILE A 138 -9.62 -24.63 -3.50
N ILE A 139 -8.73 -25.62 -3.51
CA ILE A 139 -7.30 -25.42 -3.81
C ILE A 139 -7.09 -25.07 -5.30
N LEU A 140 -7.79 -25.75 -6.20
CA LEU A 140 -7.76 -25.45 -7.65
C LEU A 140 -8.44 -24.11 -7.98
N LEU A 141 -9.58 -23.83 -7.35
CA LEU A 141 -10.22 -22.52 -7.36
C LEU A 141 -9.35 -21.50 -6.63
N GLY A 142 -8.43 -21.88 -5.75
CA GLY A 142 -7.40 -21.00 -5.17
C GLY A 142 -6.43 -20.47 -6.23
N LYS A 143 -6.08 -21.30 -7.23
CA LYS A 143 -5.30 -20.88 -8.40
C LYS A 143 -6.11 -19.99 -9.36
N GLU A 144 -7.39 -20.29 -9.57
CA GLU A 144 -8.29 -19.39 -10.32
C GLU A 144 -8.71 -18.15 -9.49
N ALA A 145 -8.63 -18.21 -8.16
CA ALA A 145 -8.96 -17.14 -7.22
C ALA A 145 -7.82 -16.15 -7.04
N LYS A 146 -6.55 -16.54 -7.26
CA LYS A 146 -5.45 -15.58 -7.46
C LYS A 146 -5.79 -14.54 -8.54
N SER A 147 -6.56 -14.94 -9.55
CA SER A 147 -7.02 -14.05 -10.62
C SER A 147 -8.22 -13.18 -10.21
N ARG A 148 -8.84 -13.33 -9.02
CA ARG A 148 -10.03 -12.53 -8.65
C ARG A 148 -10.10 -12.04 -7.21
N TYR A 149 -9.16 -12.42 -6.35
CA TYR A 149 -9.23 -12.12 -4.92
C TYR A 149 -7.88 -11.61 -4.38
N PRO A 150 -7.90 -10.69 -3.40
CA PRO A 150 -6.69 -10.09 -2.86
C PRO A 150 -5.81 -11.12 -2.15
N CYS A 151 -4.50 -10.99 -2.34
CA CYS A 151 -3.46 -11.80 -1.70
C CYS A 151 -2.43 -10.89 -1.04
N LEU A 152 -2.19 -11.10 0.25
CA LEU A 152 -1.12 -10.44 0.98
C LEU A 152 0.20 -11.07 0.58
N SER A 153 1.15 -10.24 0.18
CA SER A 153 2.51 -10.64 -0.17
C SER A 153 3.47 -9.54 0.26
N TYR A 154 4.66 -9.95 0.70
CA TYR A 154 5.76 -9.03 0.93
C TYR A 154 6.50 -8.66 -0.37
N ASN A 155 6.22 -9.33 -1.48
CA ASN A 155 6.85 -9.07 -2.77
C ASN A 155 6.10 -7.95 -3.49
N ILE A 156 6.81 -6.88 -3.84
CA ILE A 156 6.27 -5.83 -4.69
C ILE A 156 6.16 -6.40 -6.11
N PRO A 157 4.99 -6.33 -6.79
CA PRO A 157 4.87 -6.89 -8.12
C PRO A 157 5.77 -6.16 -9.11
N HIS A 158 6.53 -6.91 -9.91
CA HIS A 158 7.39 -6.36 -10.95
C HIS A 158 6.60 -5.98 -12.20
N LEU A 159 5.54 -6.73 -12.50
CA LEU A 159 4.69 -6.55 -13.67
C LEU A 159 3.22 -6.43 -13.27
N ILE A 160 2.41 -5.95 -14.21
CA ILE A 160 0.95 -5.97 -14.09
C ILE A 160 0.50 -7.40 -14.41
N GLU A 161 -0.15 -8.05 -13.44
CA GLU A 161 -0.79 -9.35 -13.65
C GLU A 161 -2.14 -9.14 -14.36
N ASP A 162 -2.44 -9.98 -15.34
CA ASP A 162 -3.75 -10.00 -16.02
C ASP A 162 -4.68 -10.92 -15.22
N HIS A 163 -5.58 -10.32 -14.43
CA HIS A 163 -6.50 -11.03 -13.56
C HIS A 163 -7.73 -11.57 -14.33
N HIS A 164 -7.89 -11.22 -15.61
CA HIS A 164 -9.05 -11.57 -16.43
C HIS A 164 -8.78 -12.64 -17.49
N SER A 165 -7.57 -12.80 -18.00
CA SER A 165 -7.32 -13.78 -19.07
C SER A 165 -7.00 -15.18 -18.56
N LYS A 166 -7.69 -16.17 -19.13
CA LYS A 166 -7.40 -17.61 -18.96
C LYS A 166 -6.16 -18.05 -19.75
N THR A 167 -5.34 -17.09 -20.22
CA THR A 167 -4.26 -17.33 -21.18
C THR A 167 -2.95 -16.83 -20.61
N THR A 168 -1.88 -17.59 -20.80
CA THR A 168 -0.52 -17.28 -20.33
C THR A 168 0.17 -16.13 -21.08
N VAL A 169 -0.56 -15.36 -21.90
CA VAL A 169 0.00 -14.29 -22.75
C VAL A 169 -0.54 -12.94 -22.28
N ILE A 170 0.31 -12.14 -21.63
CA ILE A 170 0.00 -10.77 -21.19
C ILE A 170 -0.12 -9.89 -22.44
N ASN A 171 -1.32 -9.40 -22.74
CA ASN A 171 -1.52 -8.37 -23.77
C ASN A 171 -1.65 -7.01 -23.09
N PRO A 172 -0.65 -6.10 -23.21
CA PRO A 172 -0.71 -4.79 -22.57
C PRO A 172 -1.84 -3.89 -23.08
N LYS A 173 -2.52 -4.27 -24.18
CA LYS A 173 -3.72 -3.59 -24.66
C LYS A 173 -5.00 -3.95 -23.89
N ASN A 174 -4.96 -4.97 -23.04
CA ASN A 174 -6.13 -5.54 -22.41
C ASN A 174 -6.19 -5.33 -20.89
N PHE A 175 -5.26 -4.57 -20.31
CA PHE A 175 -5.35 -4.24 -18.89
C PHE A 175 -6.67 -3.54 -18.57
N THR A 176 -7.20 -3.85 -17.40
CA THR A 176 -8.42 -3.28 -16.85
C THR A 176 -8.09 -2.42 -15.63
N GLN A 177 -9.03 -1.57 -15.21
CA GLN A 177 -8.86 -0.82 -13.97
C GLN A 177 -8.63 -1.74 -12.76
N MET A 178 -9.27 -2.92 -12.75
CA MET A 178 -9.12 -3.89 -11.67
C MET A 178 -7.67 -4.39 -11.58
N ASP A 179 -7.02 -4.71 -12.71
CA ASP A 179 -5.63 -5.17 -12.72
C ASP A 179 -4.69 -4.12 -12.10
N LEU A 180 -4.90 -2.85 -12.44
CA LEU A 180 -4.08 -1.75 -11.93
C LEU A 180 -4.38 -1.44 -10.44
N ASP A 181 -5.63 -1.59 -10.00
CA ASP A 181 -5.99 -1.42 -8.59
C ASP A 181 -5.43 -2.56 -7.72
N PHE A 182 -5.37 -3.79 -8.25
CA PHE A 182 -4.70 -4.92 -7.60
C PHE A 182 -3.19 -4.68 -7.49
N LEU A 183 -2.54 -4.24 -8.57
CA LEU A 183 -1.14 -3.82 -8.54
C LEU A 183 -0.89 -2.77 -7.46
N SER A 184 -1.76 -1.75 -7.38
CA SER A 184 -1.67 -0.67 -6.39
C SER A 184 -1.75 -1.21 -4.97
N TRP A 185 -2.74 -2.05 -4.66
CA TRP A 185 -2.90 -2.65 -3.34
C TRP A 185 -1.75 -3.59 -2.98
N GLN A 186 -1.33 -4.48 -3.89
CA GLN A 186 -0.19 -5.35 -3.67
C GLN A 186 1.09 -4.54 -3.40
N SER A 187 1.31 -3.45 -4.15
CA SER A 187 2.43 -2.54 -3.92
C SER A 187 2.32 -1.86 -2.55
N PHE A 188 1.16 -1.33 -2.18
CA PHE A 188 0.93 -0.71 -0.87
C PHE A 188 1.19 -1.68 0.29
N ILE A 189 0.71 -2.92 0.19
CA ILE A 189 0.93 -3.96 1.19
C ILE A 189 2.41 -4.32 1.29
N ALA A 190 3.07 -4.62 0.17
CA ALA A 190 4.48 -5.01 0.17
C ALA A 190 5.39 -3.89 0.69
N LEU A 191 5.13 -2.63 0.30
CA LEU A 191 5.88 -1.47 0.81
C LEU A 191 5.68 -1.29 2.32
N ASN A 192 4.47 -1.52 2.83
CA ASN A 192 4.14 -1.41 4.25
C ASN A 192 4.37 -2.71 5.05
N TRP A 193 5.04 -3.69 4.46
CA TRP A 193 5.48 -4.89 5.18
C TRP A 193 6.53 -4.51 6.23
N PRO A 194 6.54 -5.14 7.42
CA PRO A 194 7.62 -4.96 8.37
C PRO A 194 8.96 -5.38 7.77
N ALA A 195 10.01 -4.61 8.01
CA ALA A 195 11.33 -4.84 7.44
C ALA A 195 12.41 -5.06 8.51
N ASP A 196 13.44 -5.81 8.14
CA ASP A 196 14.66 -5.96 8.95
C ASP A 196 15.52 -4.69 8.89
N SER A 197 16.67 -4.70 9.58
CA SER A 197 17.60 -3.57 9.61
C SER A 197 18.26 -3.23 8.26
N LEU A 198 18.11 -4.09 7.25
CA LEU A 198 18.62 -3.91 5.89
C LEU A 198 17.53 -3.46 4.91
N GLY A 199 16.28 -3.33 5.38
CA GLY A 199 15.13 -2.97 4.55
C GLY A 199 14.51 -4.15 3.79
N ASN A 200 14.93 -5.39 4.08
CA ASN A 200 14.27 -6.56 3.50
C ASN A 200 12.99 -6.86 4.28
N PRO A 201 11.91 -7.31 3.62
CA PRO A 201 10.69 -7.68 4.33
C PRO A 201 10.93 -8.88 5.27
N LEU A 202 10.36 -8.80 6.48
CA LEU A 202 10.34 -9.89 7.45
C LEU A 202 9.36 -10.97 7.00
N LYS A 203 9.90 -12.01 6.34
CA LYS A 203 9.13 -13.13 5.77
C LYS A 203 8.40 -14.00 6.78
N SER A 204 8.81 -13.96 8.05
CA SER A 204 8.14 -14.67 9.15
C SER A 204 6.94 -13.91 9.71
N GLU A 205 6.81 -12.62 9.37
CA GLU A 205 5.76 -11.75 9.87
C GLU A 205 4.63 -11.61 8.86
N ILE A 206 3.47 -11.19 9.36
CA ILE A 206 2.34 -10.77 8.54
C ILE A 206 2.16 -9.27 8.74
N ILE A 207 1.84 -8.56 7.67
CA ILE A 207 1.56 -7.13 7.74
C ILE A 207 0.50 -6.80 8.81
N GLY A 208 0.86 -5.90 9.74
CA GLY A 208 0.01 -5.47 10.85
C GLY A 208 0.27 -6.18 12.18
N ASN A 209 1.01 -7.29 12.21
CA ASN A 209 1.42 -7.94 13.47
C ASN A 209 2.56 -7.19 14.16
N ASP A 210 3.60 -6.86 13.41
CA ASP A 210 4.68 -6.01 13.90
C ASP A 210 4.43 -4.57 13.44
N LEU A 211 4.04 -3.71 14.39
CA LEU A 211 3.89 -2.27 14.18
C LEU A 211 5.13 -1.47 14.62
N THR A 212 6.11 -2.13 15.23
CA THR A 212 7.30 -1.49 15.81
C THR A 212 8.48 -1.44 14.85
N SER A 213 8.62 -2.44 13.98
CA SER A 213 9.64 -2.43 12.93
C SER A 213 9.37 -1.31 11.92
N PRO A 214 10.41 -0.78 11.25
CA PRO A 214 10.19 0.11 10.12
C PRO A 214 9.53 -0.64 8.94
N ARG A 215 8.91 0.10 8.03
CA ARG A 215 8.36 -0.45 6.79
C ARG A 215 9.43 -0.50 5.70
N VAL A 216 9.27 -1.40 4.73
CA VAL A 216 10.22 -1.57 3.60
C VAL A 216 10.55 -0.23 2.93
N TRP A 217 9.52 0.57 2.61
CA TRP A 217 9.72 1.86 1.93
C TRP A 217 10.48 2.89 2.76
N GLU A 218 10.55 2.75 4.08
CA GLU A 218 11.26 3.72 4.94
C GLU A 218 12.77 3.61 4.83
N PHE A 219 13.26 2.56 4.17
CA PHE A 219 14.66 2.40 3.81
C PHE A 219 15.00 3.05 2.46
N TYR A 220 14.00 3.48 1.69
CA TYR A 220 14.20 4.11 0.39
C TYR A 220 14.85 5.49 0.54
N LYS A 221 15.58 5.92 -0.49
CA LYS A 221 16.39 7.14 -0.41
C LYS A 221 15.49 8.37 -0.33
N ASN A 222 15.65 9.16 0.73
CA ASN A 222 14.96 10.44 0.84
C ASN A 222 15.46 11.43 -0.21
N VAL A 223 14.53 12.07 -0.93
CA VAL A 223 14.82 12.99 -2.04
C VAL A 223 15.73 14.15 -1.60
N LYS A 224 15.58 14.66 -0.36
CA LYS A 224 16.43 15.74 0.18
C LYS A 224 17.90 15.36 0.32
N LYS A 225 18.21 14.06 0.33
CA LYS A 225 19.59 13.52 0.37
C LYS A 225 20.13 13.16 -1.01
N VAL A 226 19.29 13.24 -2.05
CA VAL A 226 19.69 13.09 -3.45
C VAL A 226 20.03 14.47 -4.03
N PHE A 227 19.13 15.43 -3.85
CA PHE A 227 19.29 16.80 -4.35
C PHE A 227 19.80 17.72 -3.24
N ILE A 228 21.07 17.55 -2.91
CA ILE A 228 21.75 18.34 -1.88
C ILE A 228 22.26 19.67 -2.43
N ASN A 229 22.53 20.62 -1.53
CA ASN A 229 23.25 21.84 -1.91
C ASN A 229 24.72 21.51 -2.22
N PRO A 230 25.32 22.13 -3.25
CA PRO A 230 26.75 21.99 -3.50
C PRO A 230 27.56 22.58 -2.35
N ASP A 231 28.68 21.96 -2.01
CA ASP A 231 29.65 22.52 -1.08
C ASP A 231 30.46 23.62 -1.78
N PRO A 232 30.30 24.89 -1.39
CA PRO A 232 31.05 26.00 -2.00
C PRO A 232 32.56 25.91 -1.75
N GLN A 233 33.01 25.13 -0.76
CA GLN A 233 34.42 24.96 -0.41
C GLN A 233 35.12 23.88 -1.25
N ASN A 234 34.37 22.93 -1.82
CA ASN A 234 34.92 21.83 -2.62
C ASN A 234 34.54 21.98 -4.10
N LYS A 235 35.22 22.90 -4.81
CA LYS A 235 34.91 23.21 -6.21
C LYS A 235 35.14 22.04 -7.19
N ASP A 236 36.07 21.13 -6.87
CA ASP A 236 36.37 19.98 -7.73
C ASP A 236 35.33 18.85 -7.59
N ASN A 237 34.72 18.73 -6.41
CA ASN A 237 33.63 17.79 -6.15
C ASN A 237 32.57 18.42 -5.22
N PRO A 238 31.74 19.34 -5.75
CA PRO A 238 30.78 20.10 -4.94
C PRO A 238 29.71 19.21 -4.32
N PHE A 239 29.41 18.05 -4.93
CA PHE A 239 28.42 17.10 -4.44
C PHE A 239 29.02 15.90 -3.69
N HIS A 240 30.25 16.01 -3.17
CA HIS A 240 30.94 14.91 -2.47
C HIS A 240 30.17 14.32 -1.26
N GLN A 241 29.18 15.03 -0.73
CA GLN A 241 28.33 14.57 0.39
C GLN A 241 27.18 13.67 -0.06
N LEU A 242 26.91 13.57 -1.37
CA LEU A 242 25.92 12.65 -1.90
C LEU A 242 26.36 11.21 -1.63
N SER A 243 25.49 10.46 -0.96
CA SER A 243 25.72 9.03 -0.67
C SER A 243 25.89 8.23 -1.96
N SER A 244 26.86 7.31 -1.99
CA SER A 244 26.97 6.33 -3.07
C SER A 244 25.96 5.18 -2.95
N THR A 245 25.42 4.94 -1.75
CA THR A 245 24.51 3.84 -1.45
C THR A 245 23.03 4.26 -1.47
N PHE A 246 22.18 3.33 -1.91
CA PHE A 246 20.73 3.48 -2.00
C PHE A 246 20.04 3.52 -0.64
N LEU A 247 20.34 2.61 0.29
CA LEU A 247 19.64 2.56 1.56
C LEU A 247 19.78 3.90 2.29
N ASP A 248 18.67 4.49 2.71
CA ASP A 248 18.72 5.72 3.48
C ASP A 248 19.38 5.45 4.83
N GLN A 249 19.99 6.48 5.41
CA GLN A 249 20.55 6.41 6.76
C GLN A 249 19.99 7.60 7.54
N PRO A 250 19.19 7.39 8.60
CA PRO A 250 18.64 8.49 9.38
C PRO A 250 19.76 9.39 9.92
N THR A 251 19.63 10.70 9.70
CA THR A 251 20.60 11.69 10.14
C THR A 251 19.91 12.70 11.04
N VAL A 252 20.48 12.95 12.21
CA VAL A 252 20.02 14.02 13.09
C VAL A 252 20.41 15.37 12.47
N PRO A 253 19.47 16.30 12.22
CA PRO A 253 19.79 17.64 11.76
C PRO A 253 20.82 18.29 12.67
N LYS A 254 21.83 18.98 12.11
CA LYS A 254 22.91 19.61 12.89
C LYS A 254 22.37 20.54 13.97
N ALA A 255 21.29 21.29 13.65
CA ALA A 255 20.61 22.17 14.59
C ALA A 255 19.98 21.45 15.80
N CYS A 256 19.68 20.14 15.67
CA CYS A 256 19.10 19.32 16.73
C CYS A 256 20.13 18.55 17.56
N GLN A 257 21.39 18.42 17.13
CA GLN A 257 22.40 17.58 17.81
C GLN A 257 22.64 17.99 19.28
N GLY A 258 22.57 19.29 19.60
CA GLY A 258 22.72 19.79 20.97
C GLY A 258 21.48 19.66 21.85
N TRP A 259 20.33 19.28 21.29
CA TRP A 259 19.04 19.20 22.00
C TRP A 259 18.70 17.77 22.41
N LEU A 260 19.31 16.78 21.77
CA LEU A 260 18.97 15.38 21.92
C LEU A 260 20.04 14.64 22.73
N ASN A 261 19.61 13.77 23.64
CA ASN A 261 20.53 12.89 24.35
C ASN A 261 20.98 11.71 23.47
N ASN A 262 22.05 11.03 23.89
CA ASN A 262 22.63 9.91 23.14
C ASN A 262 21.65 8.75 22.89
N GLN A 263 20.67 8.52 23.79
CA GLN A 263 19.68 7.47 23.61
C GLN A 263 18.72 7.80 22.46
N VAL A 264 18.23 9.04 22.40
CA VAL A 264 17.39 9.50 21.29
C VAL A 264 18.15 9.46 19.97
N ILE A 265 19.41 9.90 19.95
CA ILE A 265 20.26 9.83 18.75
C ILE A 265 20.40 8.37 18.29
N ALA A 266 20.65 7.43 19.21
CA ALA A 266 20.73 6.01 18.89
C ALA A 266 19.38 5.46 18.37
N SER A 267 18.25 5.86 18.96
CA SER A 267 16.91 5.48 18.47
C SER A 267 16.63 6.02 17.06
N ILE A 268 17.11 7.22 16.72
CA ILE A 268 17.03 7.75 15.35
C ILE A 268 17.89 6.91 14.40
N GLN A 269 19.15 6.65 14.76
CA GLN A 269 20.07 5.85 13.94
C GLN A 269 19.55 4.42 13.71
N ASN A 270 18.88 3.84 14.72
CA ASN A 270 18.24 2.53 14.64
C ASN A 270 16.82 2.55 14.08
N ARG A 271 16.35 3.68 13.50
CA ARG A 271 15.03 3.83 12.86
C ARG A 271 13.83 3.61 13.79
N GLN A 272 14.03 3.71 15.10
CA GLN A 272 12.94 3.72 16.09
C GLN A 272 12.27 5.08 16.19
N ILE A 273 12.98 6.15 15.78
CA ILE A 273 12.46 7.50 15.67
C ILE A 273 12.77 8.02 14.27
N LYS A 274 11.73 8.34 13.50
CA LYS A 274 11.85 8.97 12.18
C LYS A 274 12.29 10.43 12.33
N VAL A 275 12.86 11.03 11.27
CA VAL A 275 13.09 12.47 11.20
C VAL A 275 12.16 13.05 10.14
N LEU A 276 11.25 13.94 10.55
CA LEU A 276 10.38 14.71 9.66
C LEU A 276 10.80 16.17 9.74
N SER A 277 11.18 16.74 8.60
CA SER A 277 11.66 18.11 8.51
C SER A 277 10.74 18.89 7.58
N LEU A 278 10.43 20.13 7.97
CA LEU A 278 9.67 21.05 7.11
C LEU A 278 10.32 21.11 5.71
N SER A 279 9.57 20.72 4.69
CA SER A 279 9.96 20.81 3.28
C SER A 279 9.72 22.22 2.75
N VAL A 280 10.25 23.23 3.41
CA VAL A 280 10.38 24.55 2.79
C VAL A 280 11.87 24.72 2.54
N ASN A 281 12.23 24.79 1.25
CA ASN A 281 13.61 24.94 0.82
C ASN A 281 14.30 26.01 1.66
N ASP A 282 15.29 25.57 2.43
CA ASP A 282 16.21 26.46 3.08
C ASP A 282 17.04 27.17 2.00
N GLN A 283 16.78 28.48 1.86
CA GLN A 283 17.56 29.53 1.21
C GLN A 283 17.08 29.98 -0.18
N GLU A 284 16.61 31.23 -0.18
CA GLU A 284 16.93 32.28 -1.16
C GLU A 284 17.05 31.85 -2.63
N THR A 285 15.91 31.74 -3.31
CA THR A 285 15.74 32.38 -4.61
C THR A 285 14.26 32.39 -4.92
N THR A 286 13.79 33.54 -5.36
CA THR A 286 12.44 33.87 -5.86
C THR A 286 12.04 33.08 -7.11
N GLN A 287 12.54 31.85 -7.29
CA GLN A 287 12.31 30.99 -8.44
C GLN A 287 12.20 29.48 -8.13
N SER A 288 12.28 29.03 -6.86
CA SER A 288 11.94 27.65 -6.50
C SER A 288 10.44 27.44 -6.23
N ALA A 289 9.58 28.14 -6.98
CA ALA A 289 8.13 28.08 -6.90
C ALA A 289 7.50 26.74 -7.37
N ASN A 290 8.25 25.63 -7.43
CA ASN A 290 7.81 24.47 -8.22
C ASN A 290 8.35 23.09 -7.80
N ILE A 291 8.79 22.92 -6.55
CA ILE A 291 8.57 21.62 -5.87
C ILE A 291 7.10 21.55 -5.38
N LEU A 292 6.33 22.64 -5.59
CA LEU A 292 5.02 23.00 -5.03
C LEU A 292 3.80 22.57 -5.86
N GLN A 293 3.90 21.56 -6.74
CA GLN A 293 2.73 21.13 -7.53
C GLN A 293 2.00 19.89 -6.97
N ALA A 294 2.56 19.27 -5.92
CA ALA A 294 1.91 18.27 -5.05
C ALA A 294 2.12 18.56 -3.54
N ILE A 295 2.74 19.71 -3.23
CA ILE A 295 2.67 20.34 -1.91
C ILE A 295 1.81 21.56 -2.13
N PRO A 296 0.64 21.68 -1.51
CA PRO A 296 -0.07 22.93 -1.63
C PRO A 296 0.84 24.08 -1.12
N GLU A 297 0.84 25.22 -1.83
CA GLU A 297 1.58 26.42 -1.41
C GLU A 297 1.16 26.88 0.00
N VAL A 298 0.00 26.39 0.41
CA VAL A 298 -0.61 26.46 1.73
C VAL A 298 -0.46 25.11 2.44
N PRO A 299 0.09 25.03 3.66
CA PRO A 299 0.14 23.78 4.41
C PRO A 299 -1.24 23.35 4.89
N LEU A 300 -1.48 22.04 4.93
CA LEU A 300 -2.68 21.48 5.56
C LEU A 300 -2.59 21.57 7.08
N ILE A 301 -3.70 21.96 7.70
CA ILE A 301 -3.84 22.05 9.16
C ILE A 301 -5.01 21.15 9.57
N ASP A 302 -4.76 20.20 10.46
CA ASP A 302 -5.81 19.31 10.96
C ASP A 302 -6.74 20.01 11.98
N LYS A 303 -7.86 19.38 12.33
CA LYS A 303 -8.82 19.92 13.30
C LYS A 303 -8.22 20.15 14.70
N ASP A 304 -7.13 19.45 15.00
CA ASP A 304 -6.37 19.55 16.24
C ASP A 304 -5.28 20.64 16.15
N LYS A 305 -5.29 21.44 15.07
CA LYS A 305 -4.42 22.59 14.80
C LYS A 305 -2.94 22.22 14.69
N ASN A 306 -2.63 21.08 14.09
CA ASN A 306 -1.28 20.72 13.72
C ASN A 306 -1.09 20.68 12.20
N TYR A 307 0.12 20.99 11.76
CA TYR A 307 0.48 20.89 10.35
C TYR A 307 0.63 19.44 9.92
N VAL A 308 0.18 19.14 8.71
CA VAL A 308 0.52 17.89 8.00
C VAL A 308 1.97 17.96 7.53
N LEU A 309 2.69 16.88 7.75
CA LEU A 309 4.09 16.70 7.37
C LEU A 309 4.19 15.74 6.20
N TYR A 310 5.15 15.96 5.31
CA TYR A 310 5.34 15.15 4.12
C TYR A 310 6.76 14.64 4.03
N GLU A 311 6.92 13.44 3.46
CA GLU A 311 8.20 12.91 3.05
C GLU A 311 8.11 12.28 1.66
N ASP A 312 9.19 12.44 0.91
CA ASP A 312 9.34 11.93 -0.44
C ASP A 312 10.58 11.02 -0.49
N VAL A 313 10.41 9.80 -0.98
CA VAL A 313 11.47 8.82 -1.12
C VAL A 313 11.41 8.16 -2.50
N ILE A 314 12.56 7.72 -2.99
CA ILE A 314 12.70 7.02 -4.28
C ILE A 314 13.35 5.66 -4.09
N ASN A 315 12.98 4.68 -4.90
CA ASN A 315 13.55 3.35 -4.84
C ASN A 315 14.96 3.26 -5.43
N GLU A 316 15.55 2.06 -5.37
CA GLU A 316 16.93 1.82 -5.80
C GLU A 316 17.14 2.06 -7.30
N ASP A 317 16.20 1.62 -8.14
CA ASP A 317 16.29 1.76 -9.60
C ASP A 317 16.33 3.24 -10.00
N GLU A 318 15.48 4.08 -9.40
CA GLU A 318 15.46 5.52 -9.66
C GLU A 318 16.68 6.24 -9.09
N PHE A 319 17.07 5.92 -7.84
CA PHE A 319 18.26 6.49 -7.22
C PHE A 319 19.52 6.23 -8.04
N ASN A 320 19.73 4.97 -8.46
CA ASN A 320 20.87 4.59 -9.27
C ASN A 320 20.85 5.32 -10.61
N TYR A 321 19.69 5.42 -11.27
CA TYR A 321 19.55 6.18 -12.51
C TYR A 321 19.93 7.66 -12.35
N ILE A 322 19.43 8.33 -11.30
CA ILE A 322 19.76 9.73 -11.02
C ILE A 322 21.25 9.90 -10.75
N ARG A 323 21.84 9.04 -9.92
CA ARG A 323 23.26 9.09 -9.55
C ARG A 323 24.15 8.87 -10.77
N ASP A 324 23.91 7.81 -11.52
CA ASP A 324 24.79 7.36 -12.60
C ASP A 324 24.75 8.31 -13.81
N ASN A 325 23.61 8.98 -14.03
CA ASN A 325 23.46 10.03 -15.03
C ASN A 325 23.75 11.45 -14.50
N LYS A 326 24.17 11.58 -13.23
CA LYS A 326 24.45 12.85 -12.54
C LYS A 326 23.28 13.84 -12.58
N LEU A 327 22.06 13.33 -12.56
CA LEU A 327 20.84 14.13 -12.58
C LEU A 327 20.61 14.87 -11.25
N TYR A 328 21.40 14.65 -10.21
CA TYR A 328 21.36 15.47 -8.99
C TYR A 328 21.98 16.87 -9.17
N ASP A 329 22.77 17.07 -10.24
CA ASP A 329 23.46 18.32 -10.56
C ASP A 329 22.78 19.02 -11.76
N ALA A 330 22.32 20.26 -11.55
CA ALA A 330 21.61 21.02 -12.57
C ALA A 330 22.50 21.34 -13.80
N ASP A 331 23.82 21.42 -13.64
CA ASP A 331 24.75 21.65 -14.75
C ASP A 331 24.83 20.44 -15.70
N TYR A 332 24.72 19.23 -15.15
CA TYR A 332 24.67 18.00 -15.94
C TYR A 332 23.30 17.84 -16.61
N GLN A 333 22.22 18.18 -15.91
CA GLN A 333 20.88 18.20 -16.50
C GLN A 333 20.79 19.15 -17.71
N PHE A 334 21.55 20.26 -17.73
CA PHE A 334 21.57 21.17 -18.88
C PHE A 334 22.00 20.46 -20.17
N ASN A 335 22.93 19.50 -20.09
CA ASN A 335 23.53 18.83 -21.24
C ASN A 335 22.88 17.49 -21.61
N ILE A 336 22.01 16.93 -20.76
CA ILE A 336 21.41 15.62 -21.03
C ILE A 336 20.47 15.65 -22.24
N LYS A 337 20.56 14.67 -23.14
CA LYS A 337 19.72 14.66 -24.37
C LYS A 337 18.27 14.35 -24.07
N GLU A 338 18.06 13.28 -23.30
CA GLU A 338 16.75 12.73 -22.95
C GLU A 338 16.85 12.09 -21.57
N ILE A 339 15.73 12.07 -20.87
CA ILE A 339 15.55 11.41 -19.59
C ILE A 339 14.49 10.33 -19.82
N ASP A 340 14.83 9.09 -19.51
CA ASP A 340 13.94 7.93 -19.58
C ASP A 340 14.28 7.05 -18.38
N PHE A 341 13.47 7.17 -17.34
CA PHE A 341 13.65 6.40 -16.11
C PHE A 341 13.43 4.90 -16.38
N PRO A 342 14.15 4.01 -15.67
CA PRO A 342 14.07 2.57 -15.92
C PRO A 342 12.65 2.06 -15.72
N ALA A 343 12.11 1.36 -16.72
CA ALA A 343 10.86 0.64 -16.58
C ALA A 343 11.05 -0.71 -15.92
N SER A 344 10.00 -1.19 -15.25
CA SER A 344 9.99 -2.51 -14.64
C SER A 344 10.19 -3.63 -15.66
N SER A 345 10.66 -4.77 -15.19
CA SER A 345 10.91 -5.99 -15.97
C SER A 345 10.73 -7.21 -15.07
N GLU A 346 10.90 -8.43 -15.59
CA GLU A 346 10.83 -9.65 -14.77
C GLU A 346 11.79 -9.59 -13.56
N THR A 347 12.89 -8.84 -13.66
CA THR A 347 13.99 -8.85 -12.68
C THR A 347 14.19 -7.54 -11.93
N ASN A 348 13.50 -6.45 -12.29
CA ASN A 348 13.63 -5.15 -11.61
C ASN A 348 12.27 -4.46 -11.43
N LEU A 349 12.18 -3.56 -10.44
CA LEU A 349 10.93 -2.90 -10.07
C LEU A 349 10.59 -1.71 -10.95
N GLY A 350 11.60 -1.16 -11.65
CA GLY A 350 11.52 0.12 -12.34
C GLY A 350 11.60 1.29 -11.37
N ALA A 351 11.74 2.50 -11.89
CA ALA A 351 11.71 3.71 -11.09
C ALA A 351 10.39 3.83 -10.31
N MET A 352 10.50 4.27 -9.06
CA MET A 352 9.37 4.42 -8.16
C MET A 352 9.59 5.60 -7.22
N GLU A 353 8.59 6.49 -7.19
CA GLU A 353 8.48 7.59 -6.25
C GLU A 353 7.37 7.30 -5.23
N ILE A 354 7.66 7.55 -3.96
CA ILE A 354 6.70 7.43 -2.86
C ILE A 354 6.63 8.77 -2.14
N ARG A 355 5.41 9.25 -1.93
CA ARG A 355 5.13 10.42 -1.08
C ARG A 355 4.18 10.02 0.03
N ALA A 356 4.58 10.28 1.27
CA ALA A 356 3.78 9.98 2.45
C ALA A 356 3.40 11.26 3.19
N ALA A 357 2.15 11.33 3.65
CA ALA A 357 1.61 12.41 4.47
C ALA A 357 1.34 11.91 5.89
N TRP A 358 1.73 12.72 6.88
CA TRP A 358 1.70 12.39 8.29
C TRP A 358 0.99 13.48 9.09
N ARG A 359 0.06 13.09 9.96
CA ARG A 359 -0.50 14.00 10.98
C ARG A 359 0.18 13.78 12.31
N ILE A 360 0.29 14.82 13.13
CA ILE A 360 0.63 14.67 14.54
C ILE A 360 -0.58 14.08 15.26
N ILE A 361 -0.37 13.03 16.05
CA ILE A 361 -1.42 12.39 16.87
C ILE A 361 -1.53 13.19 18.18
N PRO A 362 -2.67 13.86 18.45
CA PRO A 362 -2.86 14.61 19.68
C PRO A 362 -2.74 13.71 20.92
N GLN A 363 -2.14 14.24 21.99
CA GLN A 363 -1.94 13.49 23.24
C GLN A 363 -3.26 13.03 23.88
N ASN A 364 -4.33 13.82 23.69
CA ASN A 364 -5.68 13.56 24.20
C ASN A 364 -6.56 12.73 23.25
N MET A 365 -6.05 12.30 22.09
CA MET A 365 -6.82 11.45 21.17
C MET A 365 -7.16 10.11 21.84
N PRO A 366 -8.42 9.66 21.84
CA PRO A 366 -8.81 8.37 22.41
C PRO A 366 -8.01 7.19 21.82
N THR A 367 -7.61 6.23 22.66
CA THR A 367 -6.77 5.09 22.26
C THR A 367 -7.37 4.26 21.12
N ASN A 368 -8.69 4.09 21.10
CA ASN A 368 -9.41 3.40 20.02
C ASN A 368 -9.30 4.15 18.68
N GLN A 369 -9.25 5.48 18.69
CA GLN A 369 -9.02 6.29 17.50
C GLN A 369 -7.54 6.23 17.08
N GLN A 370 -6.60 6.33 18.03
CA GLN A 370 -5.16 6.22 17.72
C GLN A 370 -4.79 4.89 17.06
N LYS A 371 -5.40 3.78 17.49
CA LYS A 371 -5.16 2.44 16.92
C LYS A 371 -5.57 2.30 15.45
N ARG A 372 -6.27 3.28 14.88
CA ARG A 372 -6.68 3.32 13.47
C ARG A 372 -5.61 3.89 12.54
N TYR A 373 -4.50 4.38 13.08
CA TYR A 373 -3.40 4.95 12.32
C TYR A 373 -2.15 4.10 12.48
N TYR A 374 -1.43 3.87 11.38
CA TYR A 374 -0.05 3.40 11.49
C TYR A 374 0.78 4.55 12.09
N THR A 375 1.27 4.37 13.32
CA THR A 375 1.96 5.44 14.06
C THR A 375 3.43 5.18 14.27
N GLN A 376 4.22 6.25 14.27
CA GLN A 376 5.62 6.25 14.68
C GLN A 376 5.95 7.44 15.57
N ASN A 377 7.04 7.34 16.32
CA ASN A 377 7.67 8.52 16.90
C ASN A 377 8.52 9.20 15.83
N ALA A 378 8.40 10.52 15.71
CA ALA A 378 9.18 11.32 14.77
C ALA A 378 9.79 12.54 15.47
N LEU A 379 11.08 12.79 15.24
CA LEU A 379 11.71 14.07 15.49
C LEU A 379 11.20 15.06 14.44
N ILE A 380 10.40 16.02 14.88
CA ILE A 380 9.94 17.15 14.08
C ILE A 380 11.00 18.25 14.12
N TYR A 381 11.57 18.56 12.95
CA TYR A 381 12.55 19.62 12.78
C TYR A 381 11.98 20.80 11.98
N VAL A 382 11.94 21.96 12.62
CA VAL A 382 11.53 23.23 11.99
C VAL A 382 12.62 24.28 12.19
N PRO A 383 13.23 24.81 11.12
CA PRO A 383 14.19 25.91 11.21
C PRO A 383 13.59 27.14 11.89
N ALA A 384 14.41 27.85 12.68
CA ALA A 384 14.04 29.04 13.44
C ALA A 384 13.24 30.08 12.64
N LYS A 385 13.60 30.33 11.37
CA LYS A 385 12.93 31.32 10.52
C LYS A 385 11.46 31.00 10.21
N TYR A 386 11.02 29.76 10.43
CA TYR A 386 9.64 29.33 10.25
C TYR A 386 8.88 29.22 11.58
N THR A 387 9.42 29.75 12.68
CA THR A 387 8.78 29.69 14.00
C THR A 387 8.50 31.10 14.52
N GLN A 388 7.44 31.23 15.33
CA GLN A 388 6.99 32.54 15.82
C GLN A 388 8.03 33.26 16.70
N ASN A 389 8.88 32.51 17.38
CA ASN A 389 9.86 33.02 18.33
C ASN A 389 11.31 33.00 17.80
N ASN A 390 11.51 32.72 16.50
CA ASN A 390 12.83 32.53 15.89
C ASN A 390 13.71 31.49 16.60
N GLN A 391 13.10 30.45 17.17
CA GLN A 391 13.81 29.31 17.76
C GLN A 391 13.56 28.04 16.96
N THR A 392 14.59 27.22 16.80
CA THR A 392 14.46 25.93 16.10
C THR A 392 13.62 24.97 16.93
N ILE A 393 12.71 24.25 16.29
CA ILE A 393 11.97 23.15 16.92
C ILE A 393 12.70 21.84 16.60
N CYS A 394 12.96 21.05 17.64
CA CYS A 394 13.54 19.71 17.58
C CYS A 394 12.78 18.81 18.58
N GLN A 395 11.50 18.57 18.32
CA GLN A 395 10.60 17.90 19.28
C GLN A 395 10.20 16.51 18.78
N ILE A 396 10.17 15.52 19.68
CA ILE A 396 9.65 14.20 19.36
C ILE A 396 8.13 14.22 19.49
N GLN A 397 7.44 13.86 18.42
CA GLN A 397 5.98 13.75 18.39
C GLN A 397 5.57 12.38 17.85
N LYS A 398 4.43 11.88 18.31
CA LYS A 398 3.79 10.71 17.70
C LYS A 398 3.07 11.18 16.44
N VAL A 399 3.35 10.55 15.32
CA VAL A 399 2.72 10.84 14.02
C VAL A 399 1.96 9.63 13.50
N GLY A 400 0.92 9.85 12.71
CA GLY A 400 0.13 8.81 12.04
C GLY A 400 0.07 9.04 10.54
N LEU A 401 0.24 7.97 9.76
CA LEU A 401 0.17 8.02 8.31
C LEU A 401 -1.27 8.31 7.86
N ILE A 402 -1.46 9.30 6.99
CA ILE A 402 -2.76 9.76 6.51
C ILE A 402 -2.92 9.78 5.00
N GLY A 403 -1.82 9.75 4.24
CA GLY A 403 -1.86 9.66 2.78
C GLY A 403 -0.60 9.02 2.23
N PHE A 404 -0.72 8.34 1.10
CA PHE A 404 0.39 7.58 0.52
C PHE A 404 0.26 7.49 -1.00
N HIS A 405 1.20 8.09 -1.73
CA HIS A 405 1.34 7.97 -3.17
C HIS A 405 2.38 6.92 -3.53
N ILE A 406 2.10 6.19 -4.59
CA ILE A 406 3.04 5.27 -5.23
C ILE A 406 2.99 5.56 -6.72
N VAL A 407 4.06 6.10 -7.27
CA VAL A 407 4.18 6.34 -8.71
C VAL A 407 5.23 5.38 -9.26
N ARG A 408 4.88 4.62 -10.30
CA ARG A 408 5.75 3.54 -10.81
C ARG A 408 5.93 3.60 -12.31
N ARG A 409 7.19 3.52 -12.75
CA ARG A 409 7.54 3.29 -14.15
C ARG A 409 7.40 1.78 -14.47
N MET A 410 6.23 1.37 -14.96
CA MET A 410 5.96 -0.03 -15.29
C MET A 410 6.26 -0.38 -16.75
N LYS A 411 6.61 -1.64 -17.02
CA LYS A 411 6.61 -2.22 -18.37
C LYS A 411 5.26 -1.97 -19.04
N TYR A 412 5.28 -1.51 -20.29
CA TYR A 412 4.09 -1.15 -21.09
C TYR A 412 3.27 0.06 -20.62
N GLN A 413 3.68 0.76 -19.56
CA GLN A 413 3.05 2.01 -19.09
C GLN A 413 4.04 3.17 -19.16
N PRO A 414 4.24 3.78 -20.35
CA PRO A 414 5.26 4.81 -20.56
C PRO A 414 4.93 6.14 -19.87
N GLN A 415 3.67 6.39 -19.52
CA GLN A 415 3.23 7.54 -18.73
C GLN A 415 3.15 7.24 -17.22
N TRP A 416 3.80 6.16 -16.78
CA TRP A 416 3.80 5.66 -15.41
C TRP A 416 2.41 5.24 -14.91
N VAL A 417 2.37 4.53 -13.79
CA VAL A 417 1.15 4.17 -13.05
C VAL A 417 1.14 4.97 -11.76
N TRP A 418 -0.01 5.60 -11.45
CA TRP A 418 -0.16 6.57 -10.38
C TRP A 418 -1.20 6.08 -9.37
N SER A 419 -0.76 5.64 -8.20
CA SER A 419 -1.63 5.09 -7.17
C SER A 419 -1.67 6.04 -5.98
N THR A 420 -2.86 6.27 -5.42
CA THR A 420 -3.01 7.10 -4.22
C THR A 420 -3.92 6.47 -3.17
N PHE A 421 -3.44 6.42 -1.93
CA PHE A 421 -4.11 5.87 -0.77
C PHE A 421 -4.32 6.95 0.28
N GLU A 422 -5.42 6.85 1.02
CA GLU A 422 -5.73 7.75 2.13
C GLU A 422 -6.24 6.98 3.34
N GLN A 423 -6.12 7.59 4.52
CA GLN A 423 -6.70 7.07 5.75
C GLN A 423 -8.19 7.45 5.81
N VAL A 424 -9.06 6.49 6.17
CA VAL A 424 -10.53 6.60 6.06
C VAL A 424 -11.21 7.62 7.00
N ASP A 425 -10.43 8.21 7.91
CA ASP A 425 -10.81 9.24 8.87
C ASP A 425 -10.18 10.59 8.50
N ASN A 426 -9.67 10.79 7.28
CA ASN A 426 -9.21 12.11 6.83
C ASN A 426 -10.38 13.09 6.70
N ALA A 427 -11.35 12.78 5.83
CA ALA A 427 -12.45 13.66 5.49
C ALA A 427 -13.71 12.86 5.10
N PRO A 428 -14.91 13.42 5.26
CA PRO A 428 -16.13 12.79 4.79
C PRO A 428 -16.21 12.80 3.25
N GLN A 429 -16.96 11.85 2.71
CA GLN A 429 -17.36 11.89 1.31
C GLN A 429 -18.47 12.92 1.12
N GLN A 430 -18.41 13.70 0.03
CA GLN A 430 -19.36 14.78 -0.24
C GLN A 430 -20.84 14.34 -0.15
N GLN A 431 -21.17 13.12 -0.61
CA GLN A 431 -22.53 12.57 -0.56
C GLN A 431 -22.99 12.17 0.84
N ALA A 432 -22.06 11.93 1.77
CA ALA A 432 -22.38 11.56 3.14
C ALA A 432 -22.68 12.78 4.02
N ILE A 433 -22.30 13.99 3.58
CA ILE A 433 -22.46 15.25 4.33
C ILE A 433 -23.93 15.63 4.54
N SER A 434 -24.85 15.14 3.69
CA SER A 434 -26.30 15.35 3.88
C SER A 434 -26.94 14.41 4.92
N THR A 435 -26.17 13.51 5.54
CA THR A 435 -26.61 12.62 6.62
C THR A 435 -25.90 13.02 7.91
N ASN A 436 -26.49 12.79 9.10
CA ASN A 436 -25.88 13.13 10.40
C ASN A 436 -24.49 12.45 10.56
N LEU A 437 -23.44 13.11 10.08
CA LEU A 437 -22.06 12.63 10.15
C LEU A 437 -21.54 12.76 11.57
N ASP A 438 -20.82 11.73 12.02
CA ASP A 438 -19.97 11.85 13.20
C ASP A 438 -18.74 12.70 12.83
N SER A 439 -18.85 14.02 13.03
CA SER A 439 -17.76 14.96 12.75
C SER A 439 -16.53 14.73 13.62
N GLU A 440 -16.68 14.09 14.79
CA GLU A 440 -15.55 13.82 15.67
C GLU A 440 -14.60 12.76 15.12
N LYS A 441 -15.07 11.95 14.17
CA LYS A 441 -14.26 10.94 13.50
C LYS A 441 -13.16 11.55 12.64
N PHE A 442 -13.46 12.62 11.91
CA PHE A 442 -12.62 13.09 10.80
C PHE A 442 -11.51 14.05 11.24
N SER A 443 -10.38 14.01 10.52
CA SER A 443 -9.17 14.79 10.80
C SER A 443 -9.23 16.21 10.23
N PHE A 444 -9.98 16.42 9.15
CA PHE A 444 -10.04 17.67 8.39
C PHE A 444 -11.47 18.14 8.13
N TRP A 445 -12.41 17.80 9.02
CA TRP A 445 -13.80 18.20 8.89
C TRP A 445 -14.35 18.77 10.19
N GLN A 446 -14.72 20.04 10.14
CA GLN A 446 -15.36 20.76 11.22
C GLN A 446 -16.65 21.40 10.69
N PRO A 447 -17.84 20.81 10.92
CA PRO A 447 -19.09 21.29 10.34
C PRO A 447 -19.50 22.66 10.89
N ASP A 448 -19.14 22.97 12.14
CA ASP A 448 -19.38 24.25 12.79
C ASP A 448 -18.21 25.23 12.59
N CYS A 449 -17.37 25.03 11.55
CA CYS A 449 -16.28 25.95 11.26
C CYS A 449 -16.86 27.32 10.95
N GLN A 450 -16.80 28.21 11.94
CA GLN A 450 -17.20 29.60 11.78
C GLN A 450 -16.17 30.28 10.88
N LYS A 451 -16.63 31.29 10.12
CA LYS A 451 -15.69 32.23 9.50
C LYS A 451 -14.69 32.65 10.57
N ASP A 452 -13.42 32.61 10.23
CA ASP A 452 -12.41 33.03 11.20
C ASP A 452 -12.61 34.51 11.58
N LYS A 453 -11.86 34.99 12.57
CA LYS A 453 -11.90 36.41 12.99
C LYS A 453 -11.54 37.40 11.87
N PHE A 454 -11.19 36.90 10.67
CA PHE A 454 -10.80 37.64 9.48
C PHE A 454 -11.74 37.41 8.28
N GLY A 455 -12.83 36.65 8.45
CA GLY A 455 -13.88 36.47 7.45
C GLY A 455 -13.65 35.37 6.40
N LEU A 456 -12.63 34.52 6.55
CA LEU A 456 -12.39 33.39 5.64
C LEU A 456 -13.52 32.35 5.80
N ASP A 457 -14.25 32.09 4.72
CA ASP A 457 -15.20 30.99 4.69
C ASP A 457 -14.45 29.66 4.75
N CYS A 458 -14.84 28.76 5.66
CA CYS A 458 -14.31 27.39 5.74
C CYS A 458 -14.85 26.52 4.59
N VAL A 459 -14.62 26.96 3.34
CA VAL A 459 -15.06 26.25 2.14
C VAL A 459 -14.20 24.99 2.00
N PRO A 460 -14.82 23.79 1.92
CA PRO A 460 -14.07 22.56 1.71
C PRO A 460 -13.18 22.64 0.47
N ASN A 461 -11.94 22.16 0.59
CA ASN A 461 -10.95 22.05 -0.50
C ASN A 461 -10.57 23.38 -1.17
N HIS A 462 -10.86 24.50 -0.53
CA HIS A 462 -10.51 25.82 -1.05
C HIS A 462 -9.08 26.20 -0.64
N GLU A 463 -8.26 26.58 -1.62
CA GLU A 463 -6.95 27.19 -1.34
C GLU A 463 -7.16 28.58 -0.75
N PRO A 464 -6.63 28.91 0.43
CA PRO A 464 -6.59 30.28 0.89
C PRO A 464 -5.91 31.19 -0.14
N GLU A 465 -6.57 32.27 -0.59
CA GLU A 465 -6.00 33.17 -1.60
C GLU A 465 -4.68 33.82 -1.12
N ALA A 466 -3.65 33.82 -1.99
CA ALA A 466 -2.34 34.39 -1.68
C ALA A 466 -2.34 35.92 -1.44
N ASP A 467 -3.44 36.61 -1.78
CA ASP A 467 -3.61 38.07 -1.62
C ASP A 467 -3.98 38.49 -0.19
N TYR A 468 -4.18 37.55 0.74
CA TYR A 468 -4.39 37.92 2.14
C TYR A 468 -3.09 38.43 2.78
N GLN A 469 -3.02 39.76 2.95
CA GLN A 469 -2.10 40.49 3.84
C GLN A 469 -2.16 40.04 5.32
N HIS A 470 -2.84 38.93 5.65
CA HIS A 470 -3.27 38.55 7.00
C HIS A 470 -2.48 37.39 7.63
N PHE A 471 -1.58 36.76 6.89
CA PHE A 471 -0.61 35.83 7.47
C PHE A 471 0.61 36.54 8.09
N LEU A 472 0.61 37.87 8.07
CA LEU A 472 1.63 38.70 8.69
C LEU A 472 1.41 38.74 10.19
N TYR A 473 2.27 38.06 10.95
CA TYR A 473 2.90 38.67 12.12
C TYR A 473 4.19 37.89 12.42
N CYS A 474 5.30 38.32 11.80
CA CYS A 474 6.56 38.31 12.53
C CYS A 474 6.62 39.67 13.24
N SER A 475 6.60 39.69 14.57
CA SER A 475 6.81 40.92 15.30
C SER A 475 8.26 41.39 15.10
N SER A 476 8.50 42.28 14.15
CA SER A 476 9.59 43.25 14.33
C SER A 476 8.99 44.42 15.09
N SER A 477 9.28 44.47 16.38
CA SER A 477 9.19 45.68 17.17
C SER A 477 10.12 46.74 16.57
N GLN A 478 9.66 47.47 15.54
CA GLN A 478 10.04 48.83 15.15
C GLN A 478 9.46 49.17 13.76
N GLY A 479 8.51 50.10 13.71
CA GLY A 479 8.14 50.85 12.52
C GLY A 479 7.24 50.12 11.52
N ALA A 480 5.96 50.50 11.50
CA ALA A 480 5.03 50.11 10.45
C ALA A 480 5.52 50.57 9.07
N THR A 481 5.84 49.62 8.20
CA THR A 481 5.89 49.82 6.74
C THR A 481 4.93 48.82 6.12
N ASP A 482 4.02 49.28 5.26
CA ASP A 482 2.95 48.50 4.60
C ASP A 482 3.45 47.44 3.58
N GLN A 483 4.67 46.91 3.75
CA GLN A 483 5.17 45.79 2.96
C GLN A 483 4.97 44.48 3.71
N VAL A 484 4.11 43.63 3.13
CA VAL A 484 3.91 42.24 3.51
C VAL A 484 5.25 41.50 3.44
N ASP A 485 5.84 41.13 4.58
CA ASP A 485 6.93 40.15 4.56
C ASP A 485 6.36 38.77 4.23
N LYS A 486 6.47 38.38 2.96
CA LYS A 486 6.06 37.06 2.46
C LYS A 486 6.79 35.90 3.17
N ASN A 487 7.84 36.17 3.94
CA ASN A 487 8.55 35.16 4.71
C ASN A 487 7.82 34.74 6.02
N CYS A 488 6.69 35.38 6.38
CA CYS A 488 5.97 35.13 7.64
C CYS A 488 4.70 34.27 7.51
N LEU A 489 4.44 33.69 6.33
CA LEU A 489 3.31 32.80 6.07
C LEU A 489 3.45 31.45 6.83
N PHE A 490 2.44 31.05 7.60
CA PHE A 490 2.34 29.74 8.27
C PHE A 490 3.46 29.36 9.25
N THR A 491 3.81 30.27 10.16
CA THR A 491 4.80 30.01 11.21
C THR A 491 4.35 28.95 12.23
N TRP A 492 5.30 28.20 12.80
CA TRP A 492 5.04 27.21 13.83
C TRP A 492 5.11 27.86 15.23
N SER A 493 4.13 27.56 16.09
CA SER A 493 4.23 27.79 17.53
C SER A 493 5.40 27.00 18.13
N SER A 494 5.96 27.44 19.25
CA SER A 494 7.09 26.73 19.88
C SER A 494 6.73 25.36 20.46
N GLU A 495 5.44 25.15 20.78
CA GLU A 495 4.90 23.93 21.37
C GLU A 495 3.59 23.53 20.66
N PRO A 496 3.21 22.24 20.66
CA PRO A 496 1.97 21.78 20.05
C PRO A 496 0.72 22.32 20.80
N PRO A 497 -0.40 22.59 20.10
CA PRO A 497 -0.58 22.40 18.66
C PRO A 497 0.13 23.48 17.84
N TYR A 498 0.94 23.06 16.86
CA TYR A 498 1.92 23.93 16.21
C TYR A 498 1.32 25.00 15.28
N ALA A 499 0.05 24.85 14.89
CA ALA A 499 -0.70 25.79 14.08
C ALA A 499 -1.85 26.45 14.88
N SER A 500 -1.73 26.56 16.21
CA SER A 500 -2.76 27.05 17.13
C SER A 500 -3.47 28.36 16.72
N GLN A 501 -2.74 29.24 16.04
CA GLN A 501 -3.15 30.57 15.59
C GLN A 501 -3.94 30.57 14.27
N PHE A 502 -3.92 29.44 13.54
CA PHE A 502 -4.59 29.29 12.26
C PHE A 502 -5.87 28.47 12.42
N GLN A 503 -6.78 28.61 11.46
CA GLN A 503 -7.93 27.71 11.36
C GLN A 503 -7.50 26.38 10.74
N PRO A 504 -8.15 25.27 11.14
CA PRO A 504 -8.07 24.01 10.42
C PRO A 504 -8.45 24.16 8.95
N THR A 505 -7.82 23.36 8.10
CA THR A 505 -8.21 23.20 6.70
C THR A 505 -9.49 22.37 6.65
N GLN A 506 -10.54 22.91 6.02
CA GLN A 506 -11.75 22.14 5.72
C GLN A 506 -11.54 21.32 4.45
N VAL A 507 -11.75 20.00 4.54
CA VAL A 507 -11.55 19.06 3.43
C VAL A 507 -12.76 18.17 3.29
N GLU A 508 -13.18 17.93 2.05
CA GLU A 508 -14.15 16.89 1.72
C GLU A 508 -13.59 16.01 0.59
N SER A 509 -13.89 14.72 0.59
CA SER A 509 -13.54 13.86 -0.53
C SER A 509 -14.54 14.10 -1.67
N ILE A 510 -14.07 14.72 -2.76
CA ILE A 510 -14.90 14.96 -3.95
C ILE A 510 -14.80 13.73 -4.86
N ASN A 511 -15.69 12.76 -4.63
CA ASN A 511 -15.88 11.66 -5.57
C ASN A 511 -16.66 12.15 -6.80
N LEU A 512 -15.99 12.88 -7.70
CA LEU A 512 -16.61 13.33 -8.94
C LEU A 512 -16.78 12.13 -9.88
N ILE A 513 -18.06 11.81 -10.11
CA ILE A 513 -18.59 11.05 -11.24
C ILE A 513 -18.41 9.53 -11.12
N GLN A 514 -19.42 8.92 -10.51
CA GLN A 514 -19.65 7.49 -10.30
C GLN A 514 -18.55 6.86 -9.43
N PRO A 515 -18.85 6.34 -8.23
CA PRO A 515 -17.90 5.44 -7.61
C PRO A 515 -17.64 4.37 -8.66
N ASN A 516 -16.40 4.29 -9.13
CA ASN A 516 -16.01 3.14 -9.91
C ASN A 516 -16.22 1.97 -8.95
N LYS A 517 -17.36 1.27 -9.08
CA LYS A 517 -17.79 0.22 -8.15
C LYS A 517 -16.69 -0.81 -7.95
N ILE A 518 -15.81 -0.92 -8.94
CA ILE A 518 -14.57 -1.67 -8.94
C ILE A 518 -13.63 -1.23 -7.79
N VAL A 519 -13.24 0.05 -7.70
CA VAL A 519 -12.35 0.54 -6.62
C VAL A 519 -12.97 0.32 -5.25
N LEU A 520 -14.26 0.63 -5.08
CA LEU A 520 -14.95 0.41 -3.80
C LEU A 520 -15.04 -1.07 -3.43
N GLY A 521 -15.38 -1.94 -4.38
CA GLY A 521 -15.39 -3.39 -4.16
C GLY A 521 -14.00 -3.93 -3.82
N ASN A 522 -12.98 -3.49 -4.55
CA ASN A 522 -11.59 -3.85 -4.28
C ASN A 522 -11.18 -3.41 -2.86
N ASN A 523 -11.47 -2.17 -2.47
CA ASN A 523 -11.20 -1.69 -1.11
C ASN A 523 -11.91 -2.55 -0.05
N GLN A 524 -13.18 -2.90 -0.27
CA GLN A 524 -13.92 -3.77 0.64
C GLN A 524 -13.23 -5.12 0.80
N ASP A 525 -12.85 -5.77 -0.31
CA ASP A 525 -12.18 -7.06 -0.29
C ASP A 525 -10.81 -6.99 0.44
N TRP A 526 -9.96 -6.02 0.11
CA TRP A 526 -8.67 -5.85 0.79
C TRP A 526 -8.82 -5.53 2.28
N GLN A 527 -9.74 -4.63 2.64
CA GLN A 527 -9.97 -4.29 4.03
C GLN A 527 -10.59 -5.45 4.82
N GLU A 528 -11.44 -6.28 4.21
CA GLU A 528 -11.94 -7.52 4.81
C GLU A 528 -10.83 -8.54 5.05
N LEU A 529 -9.88 -8.67 4.12
CA LEU A 529 -8.70 -9.48 4.32
C LEU A 529 -7.88 -8.97 5.50
N LEU A 530 -7.59 -7.66 5.51
CA LEU A 530 -6.81 -6.99 6.56
C LEU A 530 -7.46 -7.06 7.95
N LYS A 531 -8.81 -7.04 8.01
CA LYS A 531 -9.57 -7.28 9.25
C LYS A 531 -9.34 -8.66 9.85
N LYS A 532 -9.16 -9.69 9.00
CA LYS A 532 -9.05 -11.10 9.41
C LYS A 532 -7.65 -11.47 9.92
N ILE A 533 -6.60 -10.72 9.58
CA ILE A 533 -5.20 -11.12 9.76
C ILE A 533 -4.52 -10.64 11.05
N VAL A 534 -5.14 -10.81 12.23
CA VAL A 534 -4.58 -10.17 13.44
C VAL A 534 -3.82 -11.07 14.40
N ASP A 535 -2.68 -10.50 14.79
CA ASP A 535 -1.88 -10.63 15.99
C ASP A 535 -2.57 -11.28 17.21
N GLN A 536 -2.40 -12.59 17.33
CA GLN A 536 -2.77 -13.32 18.54
C GLN A 536 -1.88 -13.00 19.75
N LYS A 537 -0.71 -12.36 19.58
CA LYS A 537 0.29 -12.12 20.64
C LYS A 537 0.13 -10.78 21.35
N SER A 538 -0.38 -9.72 20.71
CA SER A 538 -0.66 -8.41 21.35
C SER A 538 -2.03 -8.32 22.01
N CYS A 539 -2.91 -9.30 21.78
CA CYS A 539 -4.28 -9.27 22.27
C CYS A 539 -4.37 -9.80 23.71
N SER A 540 -4.34 -8.91 24.69
CA SER A 540 -4.71 -9.23 26.06
C SER A 540 -6.23 -9.43 26.18
N ASN A 541 -6.70 -10.69 26.16
CA ASN A 541 -8.02 -11.20 26.60
C ASN A 541 -9.34 -10.47 26.20
N SER A 542 -9.33 -9.37 25.47
CA SER A 542 -10.54 -8.67 24.99
C SER A 542 -10.60 -8.74 23.47
N GLN A 543 -11.55 -9.52 22.95
CA GLN A 543 -11.74 -9.81 21.52
C GLN A 543 -12.14 -8.60 20.65
N GLU A 544 -12.37 -7.42 21.21
CA GLU A 544 -13.13 -6.37 20.50
C GLU A 544 -12.34 -5.44 19.57
N ASN A 545 -11.00 -5.47 19.52
CA ASN A 545 -10.24 -4.48 18.70
C ASN A 545 -8.91 -5.02 18.14
N CYS A 546 -8.85 -6.30 17.84
CA CYS A 546 -7.67 -6.92 17.24
C CYS A 546 -7.84 -6.97 15.72
N HIS A 547 -7.61 -5.83 15.06
CA HIS A 547 -7.67 -5.68 13.61
C HIS A 547 -6.42 -4.98 13.04
N SER A 548 -5.93 -5.39 11.86
CA SER A 548 -4.72 -4.82 11.25
C SER A 548 -4.97 -3.35 10.97
N VAL A 549 -4.03 -2.47 11.37
CA VAL A 549 -4.19 -1.03 11.18
C VAL A 549 -4.38 -0.64 9.71
N TRP A 550 -3.84 -1.45 8.80
CA TRP A 550 -3.91 -1.25 7.36
C TRP A 550 -5.33 -1.33 6.79
N GLN A 551 -6.28 -1.93 7.51
CA GLN A 551 -7.70 -1.94 7.12
C GLN A 551 -8.32 -0.53 7.07
N TYR A 552 -7.70 0.46 7.72
CA TYR A 552 -8.18 1.84 7.81
C TYR A 552 -7.58 2.74 6.73
N TYR A 553 -6.95 2.13 5.73
CA TYR A 553 -6.48 2.79 4.52
C TYR A 553 -7.29 2.30 3.33
N GLN A 554 -7.44 3.14 2.32
CA GLN A 554 -8.19 2.81 1.10
C GLN A 554 -7.48 3.37 -0.13
N LEU A 555 -7.54 2.63 -1.23
CA LEU A 555 -7.14 3.14 -2.54
C LEU A 555 -8.20 4.15 -2.98
N VAL A 556 -7.79 5.39 -3.26
CA VAL A 556 -8.66 6.39 -3.90
C VAL A 556 -8.83 6.03 -5.38
N GLY A 557 -7.75 5.61 -6.02
CA GLY A 557 -7.75 5.08 -7.39
C GLY A 557 -6.34 4.92 -7.95
N THR A 558 -6.27 4.27 -9.11
CA THR A 558 -5.03 4.10 -9.88
C THR A 558 -5.17 4.76 -11.24
N GLN A 559 -4.40 5.82 -11.51
CA GLN A 559 -4.39 6.48 -12.81
C GLN A 559 -3.31 5.89 -13.73
N TRP A 560 -3.68 5.55 -14.96
CA TRP A 560 -2.81 4.93 -15.96
C TRP A 560 -3.30 5.24 -17.38
N ARG A 561 -2.47 4.96 -18.40
CA ARG A 561 -2.86 5.12 -19.81
C ARG A 561 -3.29 3.77 -20.39
N GLN A 562 -4.54 3.69 -20.81
CA GLN A 562 -5.03 2.57 -21.59
C GLN A 562 -4.33 2.54 -22.95
N ALA A 563 -3.87 1.36 -23.36
CA ALA A 563 -3.26 1.23 -24.67
C ALA A 563 -4.33 1.48 -25.75
N SER A 564 -3.97 2.24 -26.78
CA SER A 564 -4.85 2.53 -27.90
C SER A 564 -4.18 2.16 -29.22
N PRO A 565 -4.92 1.61 -30.21
CA PRO A 565 -4.37 1.28 -31.52
C PRO A 565 -4.03 2.50 -32.38
N ASN A 566 -4.51 3.70 -32.03
CA ASN A 566 -4.37 4.93 -32.82
C ASN A 566 -3.40 5.96 -32.18
N LEU A 567 -2.49 5.51 -31.31
CA LEU A 567 -1.64 6.42 -30.55
C LEU A 567 -0.55 7.05 -31.43
N THR A 568 -0.42 8.37 -31.31
CA THR A 568 0.73 9.13 -31.79
C THR A 568 1.83 9.06 -30.73
N GLU A 569 3.08 8.76 -31.11
CA GLU A 569 4.17 8.37 -30.20
C GLU A 569 4.54 9.38 -29.09
N ASN A 570 4.01 10.62 -29.09
CA ASN A 570 4.41 11.62 -28.10
C ASN A 570 3.77 11.38 -26.72
N LEU A 571 4.59 10.84 -25.81
CA LEU A 571 4.23 10.54 -24.42
C LEU A 571 3.79 11.75 -23.60
N TYR A 572 4.13 12.99 -23.98
CA TYR A 572 3.88 14.18 -23.17
C TYR A 572 2.62 14.95 -23.59
N THR A 573 1.98 14.57 -24.70
CA THR A 573 0.79 15.25 -25.21
C THR A 573 -0.35 14.28 -25.54
N ASP A 574 -0.04 13.00 -25.76
CA ASP A 574 -1.05 11.98 -26.04
C ASP A 574 -1.53 11.31 -24.75
N PHE A 575 -2.70 11.72 -24.29
CA PHE A 575 -3.30 11.37 -23.00
C PHE A 575 -4.56 10.51 -23.13
N SER A 576 -4.80 9.88 -24.29
CA SER A 576 -6.09 9.22 -24.55
C SER A 576 -5.99 7.71 -24.81
N PRO A 577 -6.72 6.85 -24.05
CA PRO A 577 -7.49 7.15 -22.82
C PRO A 577 -6.62 7.05 -21.55
N ILE A 578 -6.60 8.08 -20.70
CA ILE A 578 -6.19 7.96 -19.29
C ILE A 578 -7.38 7.52 -18.45
N GLN A 579 -7.15 6.61 -17.49
CA GLN A 579 -8.17 6.05 -16.61
C GLN A 579 -7.71 6.02 -15.15
N PRO A 580 -8.50 6.50 -14.18
CA PRO A 580 -9.57 7.49 -14.36
C PRO A 580 -8.99 8.81 -14.86
N PHE A 581 -9.80 9.67 -15.48
CA PHE A 581 -9.32 10.96 -15.99
C PHE A 581 -8.88 11.92 -14.88
N GLU A 582 -9.63 11.98 -13.78
CA GLU A 582 -9.30 12.73 -12.56
C GLU A 582 -8.95 11.75 -11.44
N LEU A 583 -7.97 12.11 -10.62
CA LEU A 583 -7.56 11.34 -9.45
C LEU A 583 -6.99 12.31 -8.40
N THR A 584 -7.67 12.45 -7.27
CA THR A 584 -7.30 13.44 -6.24
C THR A 584 -7.49 12.88 -4.84
N ASN A 585 -6.46 13.00 -4.03
CA ASN A 585 -6.45 12.58 -2.64
C ASN A 585 -6.78 13.75 -1.71
N THR A 586 -7.45 13.47 -0.60
CA THR A 586 -7.86 14.48 0.39
C THR A 586 -6.70 15.26 1.00
N VAL A 587 -5.50 14.67 1.12
CA VAL A 587 -4.34 15.27 1.79
C VAL A 587 -3.12 15.51 0.89
N MET A 588 -3.22 15.16 -0.40
CA MET A 588 -2.13 15.39 -1.39
C MET A 588 -2.53 16.45 -2.42
N GLU A 589 -3.75 16.36 -2.98
CA GLU A 589 -4.31 17.33 -3.94
C GLU A 589 -5.44 18.16 -3.32
N THR A 590 -5.39 18.44 -2.02
CA THR A 590 -6.48 19.07 -1.25
C THR A 590 -7.10 20.28 -1.94
N TYR A 591 -6.29 21.15 -2.54
CA TYR A 591 -6.76 22.37 -3.21
C TYR A 591 -6.92 22.23 -4.74
N ARG A 592 -6.66 21.04 -5.29
CA ARG A 592 -6.78 20.72 -6.72
C ARG A 592 -7.55 19.42 -6.95
N GLN A 593 -8.76 19.33 -6.38
CA GLN A 593 -9.64 18.16 -6.41
C GLN A 593 -10.27 17.82 -7.79
N LYS A 594 -9.78 18.42 -8.90
CA LYS A 594 -10.19 18.15 -10.29
C LYS A 594 -8.97 18.09 -11.22
N ALA A 595 -8.01 17.23 -10.86
CA ALA A 595 -6.72 17.14 -11.55
C ALA A 595 -6.42 15.72 -12.03
N SER A 596 -5.62 15.64 -13.11
CA SER A 596 -4.99 14.41 -13.58
C SER A 596 -3.51 14.44 -13.18
N CYS A 597 -3.07 13.44 -12.42
CA CYS A 597 -1.66 13.25 -12.07
C CYS A 597 -0.78 13.18 -13.33
N VAL A 598 -1.13 12.30 -14.28
CA VAL A 598 -0.39 12.11 -15.54
C VAL A 598 -0.26 13.43 -16.31
N LYS A 599 -1.34 14.18 -16.50
CA LYS A 599 -1.29 15.44 -17.27
C LYS A 599 -0.49 16.52 -16.56
N CYS A 600 -0.62 16.63 -15.24
CA CYS A 600 0.15 17.58 -14.45
C CYS A 600 1.65 17.25 -14.57
N HIS A 601 2.01 15.99 -14.31
CA HIS A 601 3.38 15.52 -14.33
C HIS A 601 4.00 15.46 -15.74
N ALA A 602 3.19 15.42 -16.82
CA ALA A 602 3.71 15.54 -18.18
C ALA A 602 4.45 16.87 -18.43
N THR A 603 4.21 17.88 -17.59
CA THR A 603 4.89 19.17 -17.64
C THR A 603 6.18 19.22 -16.80
N ALA A 604 6.55 18.11 -16.14
CA ALA A 604 7.74 18.05 -15.32
C ALA A 604 9.00 18.31 -16.14
N GLN A 605 9.88 19.14 -15.58
CA GLN A 605 11.07 19.63 -16.25
C GLN A 605 12.31 19.55 -15.37
N THR A 606 13.46 19.40 -16.00
CA THR A 606 14.78 19.55 -15.36
C THR A 606 14.95 20.92 -14.72
N ALA A 607 15.84 21.01 -13.74
CA ALA A 607 16.29 22.26 -13.13
C ALA A 607 16.95 23.21 -14.15
N GLY A 608 17.05 24.48 -13.77
CA GLY A 608 17.74 25.51 -14.55
C GLY A 608 17.01 25.95 -15.83
N LEU A 609 17.78 26.53 -16.77
CA LEU A 609 17.25 27.14 -17.99
C LEU A 609 16.90 26.14 -19.10
N SER A 610 17.39 24.90 -19.04
CA SER A 610 17.20 23.91 -20.10
C SER A 610 15.75 23.42 -20.21
N LYS A 611 15.01 23.40 -19.08
CA LYS A 611 13.58 23.05 -18.99
C LYS A 611 13.20 21.82 -19.83
N LYS A 612 14.05 20.79 -19.85
CA LYS A 612 13.85 19.56 -20.64
C LYS A 612 12.80 18.69 -19.96
N PRO A 613 11.99 17.91 -20.71
CA PRO A 613 11.06 16.96 -20.12
C PRO A 613 11.78 16.01 -19.15
N ALA A 614 11.23 15.87 -17.94
CA ALA A 614 11.82 15.08 -16.86
C ALA A 614 11.15 13.70 -16.69
N ASN A 615 10.58 13.16 -17.78
CA ASN A 615 9.89 11.87 -17.80
C ASN A 615 8.91 11.68 -16.62
N PHE A 616 8.04 12.67 -16.42
CA PHE A 616 7.02 12.73 -15.36
C PHE A 616 7.51 12.96 -13.92
N SER A 617 8.82 13.03 -13.67
CA SER A 617 9.36 13.32 -12.33
C SER A 617 9.60 14.82 -12.12
N PHE A 618 8.89 15.43 -11.17
CA PHE A 618 9.20 16.80 -10.74
C PHE A 618 10.46 16.88 -9.87
N LEU A 619 10.95 15.75 -9.36
CA LEU A 619 12.07 15.71 -8.41
C LEU A 619 13.34 16.33 -8.99
N LEU A 620 13.59 16.15 -10.29
CA LEU A 620 14.77 16.68 -10.98
C LEU A 620 14.90 18.20 -10.91
N ARG A 621 13.79 18.93 -10.71
CA ARG A 621 13.81 20.39 -10.55
C ARG A 621 14.49 20.83 -9.26
N SER A 622 14.66 19.93 -8.31
CA SER A 622 15.31 20.19 -7.01
C SER A 622 16.84 20.30 -7.12
N ALA A 623 17.42 19.83 -8.23
CA ALA A 623 18.86 19.92 -8.47
C ALA A 623 19.36 21.36 -8.43
N LYS A 624 20.54 21.54 -7.83
CA LYS A 624 21.24 22.82 -7.75
C LYS A 624 22.41 22.81 -8.72
N SER A 625 22.76 23.99 -9.22
CA SER A 625 23.98 24.17 -9.99
C SER A 625 25.14 24.36 -9.02
N ALA A 626 26.31 23.83 -9.36
CA ALA A 626 27.55 24.09 -8.65
C ALA A 626 28.18 25.45 -9.01
N LYS A 627 27.64 26.15 -10.01
CA LYS A 627 28.19 27.40 -10.56
C LYS A 627 27.52 28.65 -10.05
#